data_AF-A0A3M1XNJ8-F1
#
_entry.id   AF-A0A3M1XNJ8-F1
#
_cell.length_a   1.000
_cell.length_b   1.000
_cell.length_c   1.000
_cell.angle_alpha   90.00
_cell.angle_beta   90.00
_cell.angle_gamma   90.00
#
_symmetry.space_group_name_H-M   'P 1'
#
loop_
_entity.id
_entity.type
_entity.pdbx_description
1 polymer ?
#
loop_
_entity_poly.entity_id
_entity_poly.type
_entity_poly.pdbx_seq_one_letter_code
_entity_poly.pdbx_strand_id
1 'polypeptide(L)'
;MRRFLFLVLWTLAAGPVSFAQVEISRAEADFYFKDAEERVRILGQYLELIGGAYSDIESRRIYSRRVMEEVVLNEEVRFFNDLDPTGKSPKTLAIQDYLVNIPIFFRGEEGVDIRFTEVEVVPHIFYNTELDRLFIKVEVERSLEGTYYVGQTPRPVDDSRRLDFYLELVEQTAGLRVYGMAAHQDNTRGFERVKVLATEERLLLSDSRRKELEQEAEEARAQVQWFKEQLERLQRELEISRKQEELARREREVAKREAEQARRIAAQAQAAEEEARQDAQSEQTVREMTQLELIREKQRRREEAKRANQANQSRRTAENEAQQARRQARQMQRVAEKNRIHLQVGGGASVFTGPAYQGNANVESWGLSSFSGQAVLGYRLGSYRKGLPTQKTTINIFAQTGLMSDFALQGIFATNDAPLDLAGSQSGWFYEVETGLTFKQRIRLSGGVGWSDLSYYASGHTIVLREPMIYYLATVGFNQPVLNGAVQTGINGTAIFRDWETALSGQTPYIHPRLEAYMRFQIE
;
A
#
# COMPACT_ATOMS: atom_id res chain seq x y z
N MET A 1 21.42 -12.07 -78.62
CA MET A 1 20.02 -11.60 -78.76
C MET A 1 18.98 -12.35 -77.92
N ARG A 2 19.02 -13.69 -77.79
CA ARG A 2 18.02 -14.45 -76.98
C ARG A 2 17.96 -14.12 -75.47
N ARG A 3 19.02 -13.57 -74.86
CA ARG A 3 19.04 -13.18 -73.44
C ARG A 3 18.44 -11.79 -73.16
N PHE A 4 18.30 -10.93 -74.17
CA PHE A 4 17.72 -9.59 -74.02
C PHE A 4 16.18 -9.62 -74.07
N LEU A 5 15.61 -10.59 -74.79
CA LEU A 5 14.17 -10.78 -74.88
C LEU A 5 13.54 -11.30 -73.58
N PHE A 6 14.31 -12.01 -72.75
CA PHE A 6 13.84 -12.55 -71.48
C PHE A 6 13.72 -11.48 -70.37
N LEU A 7 14.50 -10.39 -70.45
CA LEU A 7 14.44 -9.32 -69.45
C LEU A 7 13.24 -8.39 -69.68
N VAL A 8 12.87 -8.15 -70.94
CA VAL A 8 11.72 -7.28 -71.30
C VAL A 8 10.38 -7.98 -71.03
N LEU A 9 10.32 -9.31 -71.13
CA LEU A 9 9.12 -10.07 -70.76
C LEU A 9 8.89 -10.20 -69.25
N TRP A 10 9.94 -10.08 -68.43
CA TRP A 10 9.79 -10.09 -66.96
C TRP A 10 9.25 -8.76 -66.43
N THR A 11 9.57 -7.63 -67.06
CA THR A 11 9.03 -6.31 -66.70
C THR A 11 7.56 -6.11 -67.11
N LEU A 12 7.05 -6.89 -68.08
CA LEU A 12 5.64 -6.81 -68.52
C LEU A 12 4.70 -7.76 -67.76
N ALA A 13 5.24 -8.67 -66.94
CA ALA A 13 4.46 -9.55 -66.07
C ALA A 13 4.25 -8.98 -64.65
N ALA A 14 4.92 -7.86 -64.31
CA ALA A 14 4.52 -7.02 -63.18
C ALA A 14 3.29 -6.21 -63.62
N GLY A 15 2.14 -6.88 -63.68
CA GLY A 15 0.86 -6.17 -63.77
C GLY A 15 0.78 -5.14 -62.64
N PRO A 16 0.06 -4.02 -62.82
CA PRO A 16 -0.18 -3.10 -61.72
C PRO A 16 -0.71 -3.93 -60.56
N VAL A 17 0.02 -3.94 -59.44
CA VAL A 17 -0.52 -4.42 -58.17
C VAL A 17 -1.70 -3.50 -57.93
N SER A 18 -2.90 -3.96 -58.28
CA SER A 18 -4.12 -3.33 -57.84
C SER A 18 -4.09 -3.46 -56.33
N PHE A 19 -3.58 -2.41 -55.68
CA PHE A 19 -3.79 -2.19 -54.27
C PHE A 19 -5.28 -2.35 -54.06
N ALA A 20 -5.68 -3.41 -53.35
CA ALA A 20 -7.05 -3.59 -52.96
C ALA A 20 -7.45 -2.29 -52.28
N GLN A 21 -8.37 -1.54 -52.88
CA GLN A 21 -8.91 -0.35 -52.22
C GLN A 21 -9.47 -0.86 -50.90
N VAL A 22 -8.89 -0.42 -49.79
CA VAL A 22 -9.42 -0.73 -48.48
C VAL A 22 -10.81 -0.12 -48.45
N GLU A 23 -11.84 -0.96 -48.40
CA GLU A 23 -13.23 -0.52 -48.31
C GLU A 23 -13.66 -0.65 -46.86
N ILE A 24 -14.11 0.45 -46.26
CA ILE A 24 -14.57 0.51 -44.87
C ILE A 24 -16.08 0.76 -44.89
N SER A 25 -16.83 0.02 -44.06
CA SER A 25 -18.28 0.22 -43.95
C SER A 25 -18.60 1.53 -43.23
N ARG A 26 -19.80 2.09 -43.46
CA ARG A 26 -20.21 3.33 -42.78
C ARG A 26 -20.28 3.20 -41.26
N ALA A 27 -20.71 2.04 -40.75
CA ALA A 27 -20.79 1.79 -39.31
C ALA A 27 -19.40 1.77 -38.65
N GLU A 28 -18.40 1.16 -39.32
CA GLU A 28 -17.00 1.20 -38.86
C GLU A 28 -16.44 2.62 -38.91
N ALA A 29 -16.70 3.36 -39.98
CA ALA A 29 -16.28 4.76 -40.07
C ALA A 29 -16.86 5.61 -38.94
N ASP A 30 -18.17 5.48 -38.65
CA ASP A 30 -18.82 6.21 -37.56
C ASP A 30 -18.26 5.82 -36.17
N PHE A 31 -17.90 4.54 -35.97
CA PHE A 31 -17.22 4.09 -34.76
C PHE A 31 -15.84 4.75 -34.63
N TYR A 32 -15.03 4.72 -35.68
CA TYR A 32 -13.70 5.31 -35.67
C TYR A 32 -13.74 6.83 -35.51
N PHE A 33 -14.71 7.53 -36.09
CA PHE A 33 -14.85 8.97 -35.87
C PHE A 33 -15.13 9.30 -34.40
N LYS A 34 -15.99 8.52 -33.73
CA LYS A 34 -16.27 8.71 -32.29
C LYS A 34 -15.07 8.38 -31.41
N ASP A 35 -14.37 7.28 -31.68
CA ASP A 35 -13.15 6.93 -30.94
C ASP A 35 -12.07 8.01 -31.17
N ALA A 36 -11.94 8.56 -32.39
CA ALA A 36 -11.00 9.63 -32.69
C ALA A 36 -11.24 10.89 -31.82
N GLU A 37 -12.49 11.33 -31.76
CA GLU A 37 -12.92 12.48 -30.95
C GLU A 37 -12.59 12.25 -29.46
N GLU A 38 -12.92 11.06 -28.95
CA GLU A 38 -12.72 10.72 -27.54
C GLU A 38 -11.23 10.64 -27.18
N ARG A 39 -10.38 10.05 -28.03
CA ARG A 39 -8.92 9.98 -27.80
C ARG A 39 -8.29 11.36 -27.69
N VAL A 40 -8.71 12.30 -28.54
CA VAL A 40 -8.22 13.68 -28.50
C VAL A 40 -8.73 14.42 -27.26
N ARG A 41 -9.97 14.16 -26.82
CA ARG A 41 -10.48 14.70 -25.54
C ARG A 41 -9.71 14.18 -24.33
N ILE A 42 -9.47 12.87 -24.27
CA ILE A 42 -8.68 12.25 -23.19
C ILE A 42 -7.26 12.83 -23.18
N LEU A 43 -6.65 13.01 -24.35
CA LEU A 43 -5.35 13.69 -24.46
C LEU A 43 -5.41 15.09 -23.84
N GLY A 44 -6.40 15.90 -24.22
CA GLY A 44 -6.59 17.25 -23.68
C GLY A 44 -6.71 17.26 -22.16
N GLN A 45 -7.51 16.34 -21.59
CA GLN A 45 -7.65 16.19 -20.14
C GLN A 45 -6.33 15.85 -19.45
N TYR A 46 -5.54 14.92 -20.01
CA TYR A 46 -4.24 14.60 -19.46
C TYR A 46 -3.25 15.76 -19.58
N LEU A 47 -3.27 16.52 -20.67
CA LEU A 47 -2.42 17.71 -20.82
C LEU A 47 -2.79 18.80 -19.81
N GLU A 48 -4.08 19.04 -19.58
CA GLU A 48 -4.59 19.94 -18.53
C GLU A 48 -4.08 19.50 -17.15
N LEU A 49 -4.20 18.21 -16.84
CA LEU A 49 -3.73 17.64 -15.57
C LEU A 49 -2.20 17.71 -15.44
N ILE A 50 -1.43 17.61 -16.53
CA ILE A 50 0.03 17.75 -16.50
C ILE A 50 0.42 19.22 -16.26
N GLY A 51 -0.28 20.16 -16.93
CA GLY A 51 -0.01 21.59 -16.82
C GLY A 51 -0.49 22.24 -15.52
N GLY A 52 -1.51 21.67 -14.87
CA GLY A 52 -2.20 22.28 -13.74
C GLY A 52 -1.31 22.65 -12.54
N ALA A 53 -1.67 23.76 -11.89
CA ALA A 53 -1.05 24.30 -10.68
C ALA A 53 -0.89 23.29 -9.55
N TYR A 54 -1.92 22.46 -9.34
CA TYR A 54 -2.02 21.55 -8.19
C TYR A 54 -1.47 20.15 -8.45
N SER A 55 -0.98 19.89 -9.66
CA SER A 55 -0.42 18.59 -10.01
C SER A 55 1.03 18.51 -9.56
N ASP A 56 1.29 17.65 -8.59
CA ASP A 56 2.65 17.34 -8.15
C ASP A 56 3.45 16.58 -9.22
N ILE A 57 4.76 16.46 -9.02
CA ILE A 57 5.68 15.82 -9.97
C ILE A 57 5.30 14.35 -10.24
N GLU A 58 4.79 13.62 -9.25
CA GLU A 58 4.42 12.21 -9.36
C GLU A 58 3.14 12.06 -10.17
N SER A 59 2.11 12.84 -9.85
CA SER A 59 0.86 12.92 -10.60
C SER A 59 1.12 13.24 -12.08
N ARG A 60 1.98 14.24 -12.37
CA ARG A 60 2.39 14.58 -13.75
C ARG A 60 3.06 13.41 -14.48
N ARG A 61 3.89 12.63 -13.79
CA ARG A 61 4.51 11.42 -14.36
C ARG A 61 3.49 10.33 -14.65
N ILE A 62 2.51 10.12 -13.76
CA ILE A 62 1.42 9.16 -13.97
C ILE A 62 0.61 9.55 -15.20
N TYR A 63 0.17 10.82 -15.30
CA TYR A 63 -0.59 11.28 -16.47
C TYR A 63 0.22 11.22 -17.75
N SER A 64 1.52 11.57 -17.70
CA SER A 64 2.40 11.43 -18.86
C SER A 64 2.48 9.97 -19.31
N ARG A 65 2.65 9.02 -18.37
CA ARG A 65 2.66 7.58 -18.68
C ARG A 65 1.35 7.12 -19.32
N ARG A 66 0.20 7.56 -18.79
CA ARG A 66 -1.11 7.21 -19.37
C ARG A 66 -1.27 7.74 -20.80
N VAL A 67 -0.78 8.95 -21.09
CA VAL A 67 -0.72 9.45 -22.47
C VAL A 67 0.08 8.48 -23.35
N MET A 68 1.25 8.03 -22.88
CA MET A 68 2.12 7.11 -23.62
C MET A 68 1.49 5.73 -23.85
N GLU A 69 0.81 5.18 -22.85
CA GLU A 69 0.26 3.82 -22.88
C GLU A 69 -1.10 3.73 -23.59
N GLU A 70 -1.98 4.72 -23.36
CA GLU A 70 -3.41 4.66 -23.71
C GLU A 70 -3.80 5.53 -24.92
N VAL A 71 -3.03 6.58 -25.23
CA VAL A 71 -3.46 7.63 -26.17
C VAL A 71 -2.60 7.69 -27.41
N VAL A 72 -1.28 7.70 -27.26
CA VAL A 72 -0.35 7.83 -28.39
C VAL A 72 0.11 6.47 -28.91
N LEU A 73 0.56 6.45 -30.17
CA LEU A 73 0.98 5.22 -30.83
C LEU A 73 2.24 4.63 -30.20
N ASN A 74 3.25 5.48 -30.00
CA ASN A 74 4.56 5.11 -29.44
C ASN A 74 5.34 6.38 -29.02
N GLU A 75 6.57 6.20 -28.54
CA GLU A 75 7.43 7.30 -28.09
C GLU A 75 8.01 8.17 -29.21
N GLU A 76 8.00 7.67 -30.46
CA GLU A 76 8.53 8.38 -31.62
C GLU A 76 7.53 9.40 -32.20
N VAL A 77 6.28 9.39 -31.71
CA VAL A 77 5.23 10.33 -32.08
C VAL A 77 5.72 11.77 -31.88
N ARG A 78 5.53 12.60 -32.91
CA ARG A 78 5.98 14.00 -32.91
C ARG A 78 4.83 14.98 -32.82
N PHE A 79 4.98 15.92 -31.91
CA PHE A 79 4.02 16.98 -31.62
C PHE A 79 4.58 18.32 -32.06
N PHE A 80 3.74 19.14 -32.69
CA PHE A 80 4.05 20.55 -32.92
C PHE A 80 4.26 21.26 -31.59
N ASN A 81 5.34 22.03 -31.48
CA ASN A 81 5.68 22.72 -30.25
C ASN A 81 4.93 24.05 -30.16
N ASP A 82 3.70 24.00 -29.66
CA ASP A 82 2.89 25.16 -29.33
C ASP A 82 3.13 25.69 -27.90
N LEU A 83 3.96 25.01 -27.10
CA LEU A 83 4.28 25.39 -25.72
C LEU A 83 5.32 26.50 -25.61
N ASP A 84 6.16 26.69 -26.64
CA ASP A 84 7.20 27.73 -26.67
C ASP A 84 6.74 28.98 -27.46
N PRO A 85 6.24 30.03 -26.79
CA PRO A 85 5.83 31.28 -27.45
C PRO A 85 7.02 32.06 -28.03
N THR A 86 8.26 31.74 -27.66
CA THR A 86 9.45 32.42 -28.18
C THR A 86 9.89 31.89 -29.56
N GLY A 87 9.43 30.69 -29.93
CA GLY A 87 9.83 30.01 -31.17
C GLY A 87 11.32 29.68 -31.25
N LYS A 88 12.04 29.67 -30.12
CA LYS A 88 13.48 29.37 -30.08
C LYS A 88 13.75 27.86 -30.02
N SER A 89 12.81 27.10 -29.48
CA SER A 89 12.84 25.64 -29.42
C SER A 89 12.50 25.03 -30.78
N PRO A 90 12.84 23.75 -31.02
CA PRO A 90 12.43 23.04 -32.22
C PRO A 90 10.91 23.14 -32.45
N LYS A 91 10.49 23.31 -33.71
CA LYS A 91 9.08 23.41 -34.10
C LYS A 91 8.28 22.13 -33.83
N THR A 92 8.96 21.00 -33.73
CA THR A 92 8.36 19.71 -33.38
C THR A 92 9.21 19.05 -32.31
N LEU A 93 8.54 18.37 -31.38
CA LEU A 93 9.13 17.64 -30.27
C LEU A 93 8.68 16.19 -30.33
N ALA A 94 9.51 15.27 -29.83
CA ALA A 94 8.99 13.94 -29.49
C ALA A 94 7.95 14.10 -28.38
N ILE A 95 6.95 13.21 -28.33
CA ILE A 95 5.88 13.30 -27.34
C ILE A 95 6.42 13.34 -25.90
N GLN A 96 7.44 12.54 -25.59
CA GLN A 96 8.06 12.54 -24.27
C GLN A 96 8.66 13.91 -23.91
N ASP A 97 9.39 14.53 -24.84
CA ASP A 97 9.94 15.87 -24.66
C ASP A 97 8.83 16.91 -24.53
N TYR A 98 7.76 16.79 -25.32
CA TYR A 98 6.60 17.68 -25.24
C TYR A 98 5.97 17.65 -23.84
N LEU A 99 5.68 16.46 -23.31
CA LEU A 99 5.07 16.27 -21.99
C LEU A 99 6.00 16.76 -20.86
N VAL A 100 7.31 16.50 -20.95
CA VAL A 100 8.32 16.96 -19.98
C VAL A 100 8.48 18.48 -20.02
N ASN A 101 8.33 19.10 -21.20
CA ASN A 101 8.52 20.53 -21.36
C ASN A 101 7.37 21.38 -20.79
N ILE A 102 6.16 20.84 -20.63
CA ILE A 102 5.03 21.58 -20.03
C ILE A 102 5.42 22.17 -18.66
N PRO A 103 5.80 21.38 -17.64
CA PRO A 103 6.17 21.94 -16.34
C PRO A 103 7.49 22.73 -16.35
N ILE A 104 8.35 22.57 -17.36
CA ILE A 104 9.60 23.32 -17.49
C ILE A 104 9.31 24.74 -17.99
N PHE A 105 8.45 24.88 -19.00
CA PHE A 105 8.06 26.16 -19.56
C PHE A 105 7.11 26.94 -18.64
N PHE A 106 6.25 26.24 -17.92
CA PHE A 106 5.21 26.81 -17.05
C PHE A 106 5.44 26.47 -15.57
N ARG A 107 6.65 26.74 -15.07
CA ARG A 107 7.10 26.36 -13.72
C ARG A 107 6.56 27.22 -12.56
N GLY A 108 5.66 28.16 -12.84
CA GLY A 108 5.05 29.00 -11.80
C GLY A 108 4.07 28.21 -10.92
N GLU A 109 3.70 28.76 -9.77
CA GLU A 109 2.68 28.14 -8.89
C GLU A 109 1.32 28.00 -9.58
N GLU A 110 1.03 28.87 -10.54
CA GLU A 110 -0.21 28.86 -11.35
C GLU A 110 -0.22 27.76 -12.42
N GLY A 111 0.94 27.20 -12.78
CA GLY A 111 1.06 26.23 -13.87
C GLY A 111 0.63 26.80 -15.23
N VAL A 112 -0.01 25.95 -16.02
CA VAL A 112 -0.67 26.31 -17.29
C VAL A 112 -1.96 25.53 -17.45
N ASP A 113 -3.00 26.23 -17.87
CA ASP A 113 -4.27 25.67 -18.27
C ASP A 113 -4.23 25.39 -19.78
N ILE A 114 -4.34 24.12 -20.15
CA ILE A 114 -4.34 23.65 -21.53
C ILE A 114 -5.71 23.06 -21.79
N ARG A 115 -6.50 23.69 -22.67
CA ARG A 115 -7.85 23.20 -23.01
C ARG A 115 -7.98 22.99 -24.50
N PHE A 116 -8.64 21.89 -24.88
CA PHE A 116 -9.08 21.67 -26.26
C PHE A 116 -10.57 22.00 -26.36
N THR A 117 -10.86 23.05 -27.11
CA THR A 117 -12.21 23.45 -27.53
C THR A 117 -12.41 23.10 -29.00
N GLU A 118 -13.67 23.08 -29.45
CA GLU A 118 -14.02 22.84 -30.86
C GLU A 118 -13.36 21.59 -31.48
N VAL A 119 -13.39 20.46 -30.75
CA VAL A 119 -12.88 19.17 -31.26
C VAL A 119 -13.78 18.67 -32.38
N GLU A 120 -13.32 18.78 -33.63
CA GLU A 120 -14.05 18.41 -34.84
C GLU A 120 -13.32 17.30 -35.62
N VAL A 121 -14.01 16.21 -35.89
CA VAL A 121 -13.46 15.10 -36.69
C VAL A 121 -13.70 15.38 -38.17
N VAL A 122 -12.65 15.39 -38.98
CA VAL A 122 -12.80 15.51 -40.44
C VAL A 122 -13.47 14.22 -40.95
N PRO A 123 -14.60 14.29 -41.68
CA PRO A 123 -15.47 13.14 -41.97
C PRO A 123 -14.93 12.24 -43.09
N HIS A 124 -13.64 11.92 -43.05
CA HIS A 124 -12.90 11.12 -44.02
C HIS A 124 -11.85 10.26 -43.31
N ILE A 125 -11.73 9.01 -43.75
CA ILE A 125 -10.58 8.17 -43.44
C ILE A 125 -9.59 8.33 -44.59
N PHE A 126 -8.33 8.53 -44.24
CA PHE A 126 -7.25 8.75 -45.18
C PHE A 126 -6.30 7.56 -45.18
N TYR A 127 -5.68 7.29 -46.33
CA TYR A 127 -4.62 6.32 -46.47
C TYR A 127 -3.33 7.04 -46.87
N ASN A 128 -2.28 6.83 -46.06
CA ASN A 128 -0.94 7.31 -46.35
C ASN A 128 -0.20 6.24 -47.16
N THR A 129 -0.01 6.49 -48.44
CA THR A 129 0.66 5.57 -49.37
C THR A 129 2.16 5.39 -49.08
N GLU A 130 2.82 6.37 -48.46
CA GLU A 130 4.24 6.29 -48.11
C GLU A 130 4.48 5.43 -46.88
N LEU A 131 3.57 5.50 -45.91
CA LEU A 131 3.68 4.78 -44.63
C LEU A 131 2.86 3.49 -44.57
N ASP A 132 2.03 3.24 -45.59
CA ASP A 132 1.09 2.10 -45.69
C ASP A 132 0.14 2.03 -44.48
N ARG A 133 -0.55 3.14 -44.18
CA ARG A 133 -1.35 3.29 -42.95
C ARG A 133 -2.66 4.04 -43.17
N LEU A 134 -3.68 3.65 -42.42
CA LEU A 134 -4.96 4.35 -42.34
C LEU A 134 -4.96 5.33 -41.17
N PHE A 135 -5.51 6.52 -41.40
CA PHE A 135 -5.64 7.50 -40.34
C PHE A 135 -6.86 8.40 -40.46
N ILE A 136 -7.20 9.04 -39.33
CA ILE A 136 -8.25 10.03 -39.20
C ILE A 136 -7.63 11.36 -38.75
N LYS A 137 -8.09 12.46 -39.34
CA LYS A 137 -7.71 13.82 -38.95
C LYS A 137 -8.77 14.40 -38.01
N VAL A 138 -8.33 14.95 -36.89
CA VAL A 138 -9.16 15.68 -35.92
C VAL A 138 -8.60 17.09 -35.77
N GLU A 139 -9.44 18.09 -35.96
CA GLU A 139 -9.11 19.50 -35.77
C GLU A 139 -9.55 19.94 -34.38
N VAL A 140 -8.71 20.71 -33.70
CA VAL A 140 -9.06 21.30 -32.39
C VAL A 140 -8.64 22.75 -32.32
N GLU A 141 -9.32 23.53 -31.49
CA GLU A 141 -8.82 24.80 -31.00
C GLU A 141 -8.20 24.59 -29.61
N ARG A 142 -6.90 24.85 -29.48
CA ARG A 142 -6.19 24.77 -28.20
C ARG A 142 -6.17 26.17 -27.58
N SER A 143 -6.60 26.29 -26.34
CA SER A 143 -6.41 27.46 -25.48
C SER A 143 -5.30 27.18 -24.47
N LEU A 144 -4.41 28.15 -24.28
CA LEU A 144 -3.25 28.09 -23.39
C LEU A 144 -3.18 29.34 -22.52
N GLU A 145 -3.48 29.19 -21.23
CA GLU A 145 -3.48 30.29 -20.26
C GLU A 145 -2.53 29.98 -19.09
N GLY A 146 -1.57 30.85 -18.81
CA GLY A 146 -0.64 30.65 -17.69
C GLY A 146 0.56 31.59 -17.70
N THR A 147 1.62 31.22 -16.96
CA THR A 147 2.85 32.04 -16.86
C THR A 147 4.06 31.29 -17.40
N TYR A 148 4.60 31.77 -18.53
CA TYR A 148 5.82 31.26 -19.17
C TYR A 148 7.08 31.97 -18.67
N TYR A 149 8.18 31.24 -18.49
CA TYR A 149 9.43 31.81 -17.97
C TYR A 149 10.54 31.89 -19.01
N VAL A 150 10.94 33.11 -19.40
CA VAL A 150 12.16 33.34 -20.19
C VAL A 150 13.32 33.61 -19.23
N GLY A 151 14.19 32.63 -18.99
CA GLY A 151 15.25 32.75 -17.99
C GLY A 151 14.65 32.77 -16.59
N GLN A 152 14.61 33.93 -15.92
CA GLN A 152 13.95 34.14 -14.62
C GLN A 152 12.78 35.14 -14.69
N THR A 153 12.44 35.63 -15.88
CA THR A 153 11.40 36.63 -16.06
C THR A 153 10.07 35.95 -16.39
N PRO A 154 9.04 36.05 -15.53
CA PRO A 154 7.71 35.55 -15.83
C PRO A 154 7.05 36.40 -16.93
N ARG A 155 6.33 35.76 -17.83
CA ARG A 155 5.52 36.39 -18.87
C ARG A 155 4.16 35.69 -18.93
N PRO A 156 3.04 36.41 -18.78
CA PRO A 156 1.74 35.80 -18.99
C PRO A 156 1.61 35.33 -20.44
N VAL A 157 0.93 34.20 -20.61
CA VAL A 157 0.55 33.63 -21.90
C VAL A 157 -0.96 33.43 -21.86
N ASP A 158 -1.61 33.93 -22.89
CA ASP A 158 -3.02 33.73 -23.22
C ASP A 158 -3.05 33.62 -24.74
N ASP A 159 -3.02 32.38 -25.25
CA ASP A 159 -2.85 32.08 -26.67
C ASP A 159 -3.89 31.02 -27.10
N SER A 160 -4.57 31.27 -28.22
CA SER A 160 -5.42 30.28 -28.88
C SER A 160 -4.84 29.89 -30.25
N ARG A 161 -4.91 28.60 -30.59
CA ARG A 161 -4.33 28.06 -31.83
C ARG A 161 -5.08 26.82 -32.31
N ARG A 162 -5.37 26.77 -33.61
CA ARG A 162 -5.90 25.57 -34.24
C ARG A 162 -4.79 24.55 -34.50
N LEU A 163 -5.04 23.30 -34.13
CA LEU A 163 -4.12 22.17 -34.27
C LEU A 163 -4.82 21.03 -35.01
N ASP A 164 -4.02 20.26 -35.74
CA ASP A 164 -4.45 19.04 -36.40
C ASP A 164 -3.84 17.83 -35.69
N PHE A 165 -4.68 16.96 -35.16
CA PHE A 165 -4.31 15.63 -34.69
C PHE A 165 -4.52 14.61 -35.78
N TYR A 166 -3.59 13.67 -35.86
CA TYR A 166 -3.70 12.54 -36.76
C TYR A 166 -3.66 11.24 -35.95
N LEU A 167 -4.65 10.39 -36.13
CA LEU A 167 -4.82 9.15 -35.39
C LEU A 167 -4.76 7.95 -36.32
N GLU A 168 -3.89 6.99 -36.01
CA GLU A 168 -3.63 5.79 -36.78
C GLU A 168 -4.53 4.66 -36.31
N LEU A 169 -5.09 3.93 -37.28
CA LEU A 169 -5.86 2.72 -37.05
C LEU A 169 -4.90 1.56 -36.74
N VAL A 170 -4.85 1.09 -35.49
CA VAL A 170 -3.93 0.02 -35.08
C VAL A 170 -4.63 -1.32 -35.18
N GLU A 171 -4.24 -2.15 -36.14
CA GLU A 171 -4.86 -3.47 -36.41
C GLU A 171 -4.90 -4.38 -35.17
N GLN A 172 -3.86 -4.34 -34.33
CA GLN A 172 -3.69 -5.23 -33.18
C GLN A 172 -4.64 -4.91 -32.02
N THR A 173 -5.03 -3.65 -31.87
CA THR A 173 -5.90 -3.19 -30.77
C THR A 173 -7.30 -2.81 -31.25
N ALA A 174 -7.57 -2.89 -32.56
CA ALA A 174 -8.81 -2.46 -33.20
C ALA A 174 -9.27 -1.05 -32.77
N GLY A 175 -8.31 -0.17 -32.47
CA GLY A 175 -8.56 1.16 -31.89
C GLY A 175 -7.63 2.21 -32.46
N LEU A 176 -7.96 3.47 -32.23
CA LEU A 176 -7.15 4.60 -32.70
C LEU A 176 -6.13 5.03 -31.68
N ARG A 177 -4.93 5.35 -32.16
CA ARG A 177 -3.88 6.00 -31.37
C ARG A 177 -3.35 7.24 -32.08
N VAL A 178 -3.08 8.29 -31.33
CA VAL A 178 -2.51 9.54 -31.88
C VAL A 178 -1.10 9.24 -32.40
N TYR A 179 -0.86 9.47 -33.69
CA TYR A 179 0.46 9.30 -34.31
C TYR A 179 1.16 10.64 -34.59
N GLY A 180 0.46 11.77 -34.46
CA GLY A 180 1.07 13.09 -34.57
C GLY A 180 0.12 14.24 -34.28
N MET A 181 0.74 15.39 -33.96
CA MET A 181 0.07 16.68 -33.81
C MET A 181 0.81 17.72 -34.65
N ALA A 182 0.10 18.47 -35.48
CA ALA A 182 0.67 19.52 -36.31
C ALA A 182 -0.06 20.86 -36.12
N ALA A 183 0.59 21.96 -36.49
CA ALA A 183 -0.11 23.22 -36.69
C ALA A 183 -1.16 23.04 -37.80
N HIS A 184 -2.35 23.60 -37.61
CA HIS A 184 -3.46 23.42 -38.54
C HIS A 184 -3.10 23.83 -39.98
N GLN A 185 -3.44 22.98 -40.93
CA GLN A 185 -3.35 23.26 -42.36
C GLN A 185 -4.63 22.81 -43.08
N ASP A 186 -5.21 23.71 -43.87
CA ASP A 186 -6.39 23.44 -44.72
C ASP A 186 -6.11 22.45 -45.89
N ASN A 187 -4.92 21.83 -45.92
CA ASN A 187 -4.46 21.10 -47.08
C ASN A 187 -4.61 19.58 -46.91
N THR A 188 -5.69 19.02 -47.44
CA THR A 188 -5.88 17.57 -47.59
C THR A 188 -5.30 17.01 -48.91
N ARG A 189 -4.62 17.83 -49.73
CA ARG A 189 -4.17 17.44 -51.09
C ARG A 189 -3.06 16.37 -51.11
N GLY A 190 -2.46 16.04 -49.97
CA GLY A 190 -1.44 14.99 -49.84
C GLY A 190 -1.98 13.62 -49.43
N PHE A 191 -3.30 13.48 -49.24
CA PHE A 191 -3.89 12.27 -48.68
C PHE A 191 -4.89 11.62 -49.63
N GLU A 192 -4.77 10.30 -49.82
CA GLU A 192 -5.75 9.53 -50.58
C GLU A 192 -6.96 9.22 -49.68
N ARG A 193 -8.16 9.55 -50.16
CA ARG A 193 -9.39 9.29 -49.42
C ARG A 193 -9.78 7.83 -49.59
N VAL A 194 -10.03 7.17 -48.48
CA VAL A 194 -10.57 5.81 -48.45
C VAL A 194 -12.03 5.86 -48.86
N LYS A 195 -12.43 4.94 -49.74
CA LYS A 195 -13.81 4.84 -50.20
C LYS A 195 -14.67 4.21 -49.10
N VAL A 196 -15.45 5.05 -48.42
CA VAL A 196 -16.48 4.56 -47.48
C VAL A 196 -17.67 4.08 -48.29
N LEU A 197 -17.99 2.79 -48.18
CA LEU A 197 -19.13 2.22 -48.90
C LEU A 197 -20.44 2.75 -48.31
N ALA A 198 -21.28 3.32 -49.17
CA ALA A 198 -22.58 3.87 -48.77
C ALA A 198 -23.61 2.80 -48.41
N THR A 199 -23.34 1.54 -48.76
CA THR A 199 -24.21 0.43 -48.44
C THR A 199 -24.21 0.20 -46.93
N GLU A 200 -25.40 0.25 -46.31
CA GLU A 200 -25.70 -0.51 -45.08
C GLU A 200 -25.65 -2.02 -45.32
N GLU A 201 -24.86 -2.49 -46.30
CA GLU A 201 -24.32 -3.82 -46.21
C GLU A 201 -23.40 -3.75 -45.00
N ARG A 202 -24.00 -4.08 -43.85
CA ARG A 202 -23.34 -4.85 -42.82
C ARG A 202 -22.35 -5.73 -43.59
N LEU A 203 -21.07 -5.38 -43.54
CA LEU A 203 -20.04 -6.39 -43.41
C LEU A 203 -20.67 -7.33 -42.40
N LEU A 204 -21.07 -8.51 -42.87
CA LEU A 204 -21.60 -9.56 -42.04
C LEU A 204 -20.47 -9.86 -41.07
N LEU A 205 -20.36 -9.07 -40.00
CA LEU A 205 -19.96 -9.54 -38.70
C LEU A 205 -20.81 -10.79 -38.58
N SER A 206 -20.15 -11.94 -38.76
CA SER A 206 -20.79 -13.24 -38.60
C SER A 206 -21.70 -13.15 -37.37
N ASP A 207 -22.88 -13.77 -37.38
CA ASP A 207 -23.76 -13.72 -36.21
C ASP A 207 -23.03 -14.10 -34.90
N SER A 208 -21.93 -14.85 -35.00
CA SER A 208 -20.92 -15.05 -33.94
C SER A 208 -20.26 -13.77 -33.44
N ARG A 209 -19.68 -12.92 -34.30
CA ARG A 209 -18.97 -11.70 -33.87
C ARG A 209 -19.91 -10.64 -33.28
N ARG A 210 -21.14 -10.58 -33.77
CA ARG A 210 -22.16 -9.71 -33.18
C ARG A 210 -22.58 -10.17 -31.78
N LYS A 211 -22.73 -11.50 -31.60
CA LYS A 211 -22.93 -12.09 -30.27
C LYS A 211 -21.73 -11.86 -29.36
N GLU A 212 -20.50 -11.96 -29.86
CA GLU A 212 -19.30 -11.67 -29.07
C GLU A 212 -19.28 -10.22 -28.58
N LEU A 213 -19.54 -9.23 -29.45
CA LEU A 213 -19.57 -7.82 -29.04
C LEU A 213 -20.74 -7.50 -28.11
N GLU A 214 -21.92 -8.11 -28.32
CA GLU A 214 -23.05 -7.98 -27.41
C GLU A 214 -22.73 -8.61 -26.04
N GLN A 215 -22.02 -9.74 -26.03
CA GLN A 215 -21.56 -10.41 -24.82
C GLN A 215 -20.47 -9.60 -24.09
N GLU A 216 -19.48 -9.07 -24.80
CA GLU A 216 -18.46 -8.17 -24.24
C GLU A 216 -19.09 -6.90 -23.64
N ALA A 217 -20.11 -6.34 -24.31
CA ALA A 217 -20.84 -5.18 -23.79
C ALA A 217 -21.69 -5.53 -22.55
N GLU A 218 -22.28 -6.72 -22.48
CA GLU A 218 -22.98 -7.21 -21.29
C GLU A 218 -22.01 -7.49 -20.13
N GLU A 219 -20.85 -8.09 -20.40
CA GLU A 219 -19.79 -8.33 -19.43
C GLU A 219 -19.22 -7.01 -18.88
N ALA A 220 -18.96 -6.03 -19.75
CA ALA A 220 -18.53 -4.69 -19.34
C ALA A 220 -19.59 -3.99 -18.47
N ARG A 221 -20.88 -4.10 -18.82
CA ARG A 221 -21.97 -3.57 -17.99
C ARG A 221 -22.07 -4.26 -16.65
N ALA A 222 -21.92 -5.58 -16.60
CA ALA A 222 -21.90 -6.35 -15.36
C ALA A 222 -20.71 -5.95 -14.48
N GLN A 223 -19.54 -5.72 -15.07
CA GLN A 223 -18.33 -5.30 -14.37
C GLN A 223 -18.49 -3.88 -13.78
N VAL A 224 -19.03 -2.93 -14.55
CA VAL A 224 -19.33 -1.58 -14.05
C VAL A 224 -20.36 -1.63 -12.92
N GLN A 225 -21.39 -2.47 -13.03
CA GLN A 225 -22.40 -2.62 -11.99
C GLN A 225 -21.79 -3.23 -10.71
N TRP A 226 -20.95 -4.25 -10.85
CA TRP A 226 -20.20 -4.84 -9.74
C TRP A 226 -19.29 -3.81 -9.05
N PHE A 227 -18.58 -2.97 -9.82
CA PHE A 227 -17.76 -1.90 -9.25
C PHE A 227 -18.58 -0.87 -8.46
N LYS A 228 -19.78 -0.50 -8.97
CA LYS A 228 -20.71 0.38 -8.22
C LYS A 228 -21.14 -0.26 -6.90
N GLU A 229 -21.47 -1.55 -6.89
CA GLU A 229 -21.84 -2.27 -5.68
C GLU A 229 -20.68 -2.35 -4.66
N GLN A 230 -19.44 -2.56 -5.12
CA GLN A 230 -18.26 -2.53 -4.25
C GLN A 230 -18.03 -1.13 -3.65
N LEU A 231 -18.17 -0.07 -4.46
CA LEU A 231 -18.04 1.31 -3.98
C LEU A 231 -19.09 1.64 -2.92
N GLU A 232 -20.35 1.26 -3.13
CA GLU A 232 -21.39 1.44 -2.13
C GLU A 232 -21.12 0.63 -0.85
N ARG A 233 -20.61 -0.60 -0.98
CA ARG A 233 -20.25 -1.43 0.18
C ARG A 233 -19.16 -0.77 1.01
N LEU A 234 -18.10 -0.29 0.35
CA LEU A 234 -16.99 0.41 1.01
C LEU A 234 -17.45 1.72 1.68
N GLN A 235 -18.35 2.48 1.05
CA GLN A 235 -18.94 3.67 1.66
C GLN A 235 -19.73 3.32 2.93
N ARG A 236 -20.51 2.23 2.92
CA ARG A 236 -21.22 1.76 4.12
C ARG A 236 -20.27 1.29 5.21
N GLU A 237 -19.23 0.54 4.87
CA GLU A 237 -18.20 0.10 5.82
C GLU A 237 -17.48 1.30 6.47
N LEU A 238 -17.14 2.32 5.68
CA LEU A 238 -16.55 3.56 6.17
C LEU A 238 -17.48 4.31 7.12
N GLU A 239 -18.78 4.39 6.81
CA GLU A 239 -19.77 5.03 7.68
C GLU A 239 -19.94 4.27 9.02
N ILE A 240 -19.93 2.93 8.98
CA ILE A 240 -19.97 2.08 10.18
C ILE A 240 -18.70 2.32 11.02
N SER A 241 -17.52 2.34 10.40
CA SER A 241 -16.25 2.59 11.09
C SER A 241 -16.24 3.95 11.77
N ARG A 242 -16.69 5.01 11.08
CA ARG A 242 -16.81 6.36 11.66
C ARG A 242 -17.76 6.39 12.86
N LYS A 243 -18.91 5.69 12.79
CA LYS A 243 -19.83 5.57 13.93
C LYS A 243 -19.22 4.80 15.10
N GLN A 244 -18.44 3.76 14.84
CA GLN A 244 -17.73 3.01 15.89
C GLN A 244 -16.65 3.86 16.57
N GLU A 245 -15.89 4.66 15.82
CA GLU A 245 -14.92 5.59 16.38
C GLU A 245 -15.58 6.68 17.24
N GLU A 246 -16.72 7.21 16.78
CA GLU A 246 -17.49 8.19 17.55
C GLU A 246 -18.03 7.59 18.85
N LEU A 247 -18.55 6.36 18.82
CA LEU A 247 -18.99 5.64 20.02
C LEU A 247 -17.83 5.39 20.99
N ALA A 248 -16.69 4.89 20.49
CA ALA A 248 -15.51 4.66 21.32
C ALA A 248 -14.97 5.96 21.94
N ARG A 249 -15.04 7.09 21.21
CA ARG A 249 -14.70 8.40 21.75
C ARG A 249 -15.66 8.82 22.86
N ARG A 250 -16.97 8.64 22.68
CA ARG A 250 -17.98 8.94 23.72
C ARG A 250 -17.79 8.07 24.96
N GLU A 251 -17.51 6.78 24.80
CA GLU A 251 -17.20 5.88 25.92
C GLU A 251 -15.97 6.33 26.71
N ARG A 252 -14.90 6.74 26.01
CA ARG A 252 -13.70 7.31 26.67
C ARG A 252 -14.01 8.60 27.44
N GLU A 253 -14.86 9.47 26.88
CA GLU A 253 -15.29 10.70 27.56
C GLU A 253 -16.13 10.40 28.81
N VAL A 254 -17.04 9.41 28.74
CA VAL A 254 -17.82 8.94 29.90
C VAL A 254 -16.91 8.34 30.96
N ALA A 255 -16.02 7.41 30.60
CA ALA A 255 -15.08 6.80 31.54
C ALA A 255 -14.16 7.83 32.20
N LYS A 256 -13.74 8.88 31.47
CA LYS A 256 -12.97 9.99 32.02
C LYS A 256 -13.77 10.78 33.06
N ARG A 257 -15.05 11.07 32.80
CA ARG A 257 -15.94 11.76 33.74
C ARG A 257 -16.19 10.93 35.00
N GLU A 258 -16.43 9.63 34.85
CA GLU A 258 -16.63 8.71 35.97
C GLU A 258 -15.37 8.59 36.84
N ALA A 259 -14.19 8.48 36.22
CA ALA A 259 -12.92 8.46 36.94
C ALA A 259 -12.66 9.77 37.70
N GLU A 260 -13.02 10.91 37.12
CA GLU A 260 -12.92 12.20 37.81
C GLU A 260 -13.89 12.30 38.98
N GLN A 261 -15.14 11.83 38.82
CA GLN A 261 -16.12 11.80 39.89
C GLN A 261 -15.70 10.86 41.03
N ALA A 262 -15.16 9.68 40.71
CA ALA A 262 -14.61 8.75 41.70
C ALA A 262 -13.43 9.36 42.48
N ARG A 263 -12.54 10.10 41.81
CA ARG A 263 -11.45 10.84 42.47
C ARG A 263 -11.97 11.92 43.42
N ARG A 264 -13.03 12.65 43.03
CA ARG A 264 -13.66 13.65 43.92
C ARG A 264 -14.27 13.00 45.16
N ILE A 265 -14.97 11.88 45.00
CA ILE A 265 -15.54 11.12 46.13
C ILE A 265 -14.44 10.59 47.05
N ALA A 266 -13.36 10.02 46.49
CA ALA A 266 -12.23 9.53 47.28
C ALA A 266 -11.54 10.66 48.05
N ALA A 267 -11.34 11.83 47.44
CA ALA A 267 -10.77 13.00 48.10
C ALA A 267 -11.66 13.51 49.24
N GLN A 268 -12.99 13.54 49.04
CA GLN A 268 -13.94 13.90 50.10
C GLN A 268 -13.92 12.90 51.26
N ALA A 269 -13.82 11.60 50.96
CA ALA A 269 -13.72 10.56 51.99
C ALA A 269 -12.41 10.66 52.79
N GLN A 270 -11.29 10.96 52.13
CA GLN A 270 -10.01 11.19 52.81
C GLN A 270 -10.04 12.43 53.71
N ALA A 271 -10.62 13.54 53.23
CA ALA A 271 -10.78 14.75 54.04
C ALA A 271 -11.66 14.49 55.28
N ALA A 272 -12.76 13.76 55.14
CA ALA A 272 -13.62 13.38 56.26
C ALA A 272 -12.91 12.42 57.24
N GLU A 273 -12.06 11.51 56.75
CA GLU A 273 -11.26 10.63 57.62
C GLU A 273 -10.19 11.42 58.38
N GLU A 274 -9.53 12.40 57.75
CA GLU A 274 -8.58 13.28 58.40
C GLU A 274 -9.24 14.16 59.47
N GLU A 275 -10.42 14.72 59.18
CA GLU A 275 -11.22 15.48 60.15
C GLU A 275 -11.60 14.60 61.35
N ALA A 276 -12.12 13.39 61.10
CA ALA A 276 -12.44 12.43 62.16
C ALA A 276 -11.20 11.99 62.97
N ARG A 277 -10.02 11.89 62.35
CA ARG A 277 -8.76 11.61 63.05
C ARG A 277 -8.29 12.78 63.89
N GLN A 278 -8.44 14.02 63.40
CA GLN A 278 -8.11 15.22 64.16
C GLN A 278 -9.04 15.38 65.36
N ASP A 279 -10.34 15.11 65.18
CA ASP A 279 -11.32 15.10 66.27
C ASP A 279 -10.99 14.01 67.29
N ALA A 280 -10.68 12.79 66.85
CA ALA A 280 -10.27 11.70 67.73
C ALA A 280 -8.94 11.98 68.46
N GLN A 281 -7.98 12.61 67.79
CA GLN A 281 -6.73 13.06 68.43
C GLN A 281 -6.98 14.19 69.41
N SER A 282 -7.87 15.14 69.12
CA SER A 282 -8.24 16.20 70.06
C SER A 282 -8.93 15.63 71.30
N GLU A 283 -9.85 14.66 71.12
CA GLU A 283 -10.47 13.92 72.22
C GLU A 283 -9.46 13.08 73.00
N GLN A 284 -8.48 12.46 72.33
CA GLN A 284 -7.42 11.70 72.97
C GLN A 284 -6.47 12.61 73.74
N THR A 285 -6.11 13.79 73.22
CA THR A 285 -5.30 14.79 73.94
C THR A 285 -6.04 15.35 75.14
N VAL A 286 -7.36 15.56 75.03
CA VAL A 286 -8.22 15.95 76.15
C VAL A 286 -8.35 14.81 77.17
N ARG A 287 -8.50 13.55 76.74
CA ARG A 287 -8.54 12.38 77.64
C ARG A 287 -7.19 12.08 78.28
N GLU A 288 -6.06 12.28 77.60
CA GLU A 288 -4.70 12.09 78.11
C GLU A 288 -4.31 13.21 79.09
N MET A 289 -4.76 14.46 78.89
CA MET A 289 -4.66 15.50 79.92
C MET A 289 -5.49 15.17 81.17
N THR A 290 -6.68 14.59 81.02
CA THR A 290 -7.53 14.19 82.17
C THR A 290 -7.09 12.87 82.81
N GLN A 291 -6.34 12.01 82.11
CA GLN A 291 -5.85 10.71 82.61
C GLN A 291 -4.42 10.75 83.17
N LEU A 292 -3.56 11.69 82.76
CA LEU A 292 -2.24 11.91 83.40
C LEU A 292 -2.36 12.39 84.86
N GLU A 293 -3.50 12.96 85.26
CA GLU A 293 -3.82 13.26 86.66
C GLU A 293 -4.31 12.04 87.46
N LEU A 294 -4.89 11.01 86.82
CA LEU A 294 -5.52 9.87 87.52
C LEU A 294 -4.70 8.54 87.43
N ILE A 295 -3.78 8.41 86.48
CA ILE A 295 -2.98 7.19 86.22
C ILE A 295 -1.71 7.09 87.09
N ARG A 296 -1.32 8.14 87.81
CA ARG A 296 -0.27 8.04 88.84
C ARG A 296 -0.69 7.21 90.06
N GLU A 297 -1.97 6.88 90.24
CA GLU A 297 -2.43 6.37 91.54
C GLU A 297 -2.89 4.90 91.60
N LYS A 298 -3.42 4.25 90.54
CA LYS A 298 -4.17 2.98 90.76
C LYS A 298 -3.91 1.73 89.94
N GLN A 299 -3.15 1.74 88.85
CA GLN A 299 -2.96 0.51 88.05
C GLN A 299 -1.58 -0.17 88.25
N ARG A 300 -1.04 0.01 89.46
CA ARG A 300 0.08 -0.75 90.03
C ARG A 300 -0.22 -2.24 90.22
N ARG A 301 -1.46 -2.74 90.22
CA ARG A 301 -1.71 -4.11 90.72
C ARG A 301 -2.96 -4.73 90.09
N ARG A 302 -2.80 -5.66 89.13
CA ARG A 302 -3.41 -7.03 89.14
C ARG A 302 -3.85 -7.65 87.81
N GLU A 303 -3.87 -6.98 86.66
CA GLU A 303 -4.46 -7.60 85.44
C GLU A 303 -3.48 -8.28 84.47
N GLU A 304 -2.16 -8.07 84.60
CA GLU A 304 -1.17 -8.61 83.65
C GLU A 304 -0.94 -10.13 83.78
N ALA A 305 -1.32 -10.76 84.90
CA ALA A 305 -0.96 -12.17 85.16
C ALA A 305 -1.97 -13.22 84.67
N LYS A 306 -3.20 -12.85 84.28
CA LYS A 306 -4.25 -13.83 83.91
C LYS A 306 -4.54 -13.96 82.41
N ARG A 307 -4.20 -12.98 81.57
CA ARG A 307 -4.50 -13.00 80.12
C ARG A 307 -3.51 -13.81 79.28
N ALA A 308 -2.33 -14.15 79.81
CA ALA A 308 -1.28 -14.84 79.05
C ALA A 308 -1.50 -16.35 78.85
N ASN A 309 -2.30 -17.02 79.69
CA ASN A 309 -2.43 -18.49 79.66
C ASN A 309 -3.61 -19.04 78.83
N GLN A 310 -4.70 -18.27 78.63
CA GLN A 310 -5.82 -18.70 77.77
C GLN A 310 -5.56 -18.48 76.27
N ALA A 311 -4.67 -17.56 75.91
CA ALA A 311 -4.33 -17.26 74.50
C ALA A 311 -3.42 -18.33 73.85
N ASN A 312 -2.70 -19.12 74.64
CA ASN A 312 -1.76 -20.14 74.11
C ASN A 312 -2.41 -21.48 73.77
N GLN A 313 -3.59 -21.79 74.33
CA GLN A 313 -4.30 -23.05 74.07
C GLN A 313 -5.16 -22.99 72.79
N SER A 314 -5.84 -21.88 72.54
CA SER A 314 -6.61 -21.65 71.30
C SER A 314 -5.71 -21.48 70.06
N ARG A 315 -4.45 -21.08 70.24
CA ARG A 315 -3.46 -20.94 69.16
C ARG A 315 -3.02 -22.30 68.59
N ARG A 316 -2.89 -23.32 69.45
CA ARG A 316 -2.41 -24.66 69.05
C ARG A 316 -3.47 -25.49 68.30
N THR A 317 -4.75 -25.32 68.63
CA THR A 317 -5.86 -25.97 67.91
C THR A 317 -6.09 -25.33 66.54
N ALA A 318 -6.04 -24.00 66.44
CA ALA A 318 -6.13 -23.29 65.16
C ALA A 318 -4.93 -23.59 64.22
N GLU A 319 -3.72 -23.78 64.76
CA GLU A 319 -2.54 -24.13 63.97
C GLU A 319 -2.61 -25.52 63.32
N ASN A 320 -3.20 -26.49 64.01
CA ASN A 320 -3.35 -27.86 63.51
C ASN A 320 -4.43 -27.96 62.42
N GLU A 321 -5.57 -27.30 62.59
CA GLU A 321 -6.63 -27.21 61.58
C GLU A 321 -6.15 -26.44 60.34
N ALA A 322 -5.40 -25.34 60.53
CA ALA A 322 -4.78 -24.60 59.45
C ALA A 322 -3.72 -25.46 58.69
N GLN A 323 -2.96 -26.31 59.38
CA GLN A 323 -2.01 -27.21 58.73
C GLN A 323 -2.72 -28.28 57.88
N GLN A 324 -3.84 -28.82 58.36
CA GLN A 324 -4.58 -29.87 57.67
C GLN A 324 -5.32 -29.32 56.44
N ALA A 325 -5.92 -28.12 56.56
CA ALA A 325 -6.47 -27.36 55.45
C ALA A 325 -5.39 -26.99 54.40
N ARG A 326 -4.19 -26.59 54.84
CA ARG A 326 -3.05 -26.32 53.94
C ARG A 326 -2.59 -27.57 53.18
N ARG A 327 -2.67 -28.77 53.77
CA ARG A 327 -2.30 -30.03 53.10
C ARG A 327 -3.33 -30.41 52.02
N GLN A 328 -4.63 -30.30 52.31
CA GLN A 328 -5.69 -30.55 51.33
C GLN A 328 -5.70 -29.50 50.20
N ALA A 329 -5.50 -28.22 50.53
CA ALA A 329 -5.36 -27.15 49.55
C ALA A 329 -4.15 -27.37 48.62
N ARG A 330 -3.00 -27.82 49.16
CA ARG A 330 -1.81 -28.18 48.36
C ARG A 330 -2.04 -29.38 47.45
N GLN A 331 -2.92 -30.30 47.81
CA GLN A 331 -3.22 -31.49 47.01
C GLN A 331 -4.18 -31.17 45.87
N MET A 332 -5.19 -30.32 46.11
CA MET A 332 -6.08 -29.79 45.06
C MET A 332 -5.35 -28.82 44.12
N GLN A 333 -4.43 -27.98 44.63
CA GLN A 333 -3.53 -27.17 43.80
C GLN A 333 -2.70 -28.03 42.84
N ARG A 334 -2.18 -29.20 43.26
CA ARG A 334 -1.39 -30.08 42.38
C ARG A 334 -2.20 -30.70 41.23
N VAL A 335 -3.51 -30.92 41.43
CA VAL A 335 -4.41 -31.42 40.37
C VAL A 335 -4.82 -30.29 39.44
N ALA A 336 -5.10 -29.09 39.97
CA ALA A 336 -5.36 -27.89 39.19
C ALA A 336 -4.13 -27.44 38.37
N GLU A 337 -2.91 -27.56 38.91
CA GLU A 337 -1.65 -27.22 38.22
C GLU A 337 -1.33 -28.14 37.03
N LYS A 338 -1.84 -29.37 37.01
CA LYS A 338 -1.54 -30.34 35.94
C LYS A 338 -2.24 -30.02 34.61
N ASN A 339 -3.36 -29.29 34.64
CA ASN A 339 -4.16 -28.94 33.48
C ASN A 339 -4.23 -27.43 33.23
N ARG A 340 -3.33 -26.65 33.85
CA ARG A 340 -3.27 -25.21 33.59
C ARG A 340 -2.82 -24.94 32.16
N ILE A 341 -3.74 -24.35 31.43
CA ILE A 341 -3.50 -23.68 30.17
C ILE A 341 -2.78 -22.37 30.51
N HIS A 342 -1.59 -22.18 29.94
CA HIS A 342 -0.84 -20.95 30.12
C HIS A 342 -0.94 -20.14 28.83
N LEU A 343 -1.56 -18.96 28.92
CA LEU A 343 -1.45 -17.94 27.91
C LEU A 343 -0.13 -17.21 28.12
N GLN A 344 0.67 -17.11 27.07
CA GLN A 344 1.92 -16.40 27.08
C GLN A 344 1.82 -15.21 26.13
N VAL A 345 1.85 -14.00 26.68
CA VAL A 345 1.97 -12.76 25.91
C VAL A 345 3.42 -12.32 25.97
N GLY A 346 4.04 -12.09 24.82
CA GLY A 346 5.40 -11.56 24.72
C GLY A 346 5.52 -10.60 23.55
N GLY A 347 6.61 -9.86 23.53
CA GLY A 347 6.94 -8.98 22.41
C GLY A 347 8.45 -8.77 22.37
N GLY A 348 8.98 -8.53 21.18
CA GLY A 348 10.38 -8.27 20.96
C GLY A 348 10.52 -7.14 19.95
N ALA A 349 11.61 -6.38 20.05
CA ALA A 349 12.04 -5.49 18.99
C ALA A 349 13.33 -6.05 18.42
N SER A 350 13.42 -6.14 17.10
CA SER A 350 14.64 -6.52 16.41
C SER A 350 15.14 -5.32 15.61
N VAL A 351 16.41 -5.01 15.82
CA VAL A 351 17.15 -4.02 15.05
C VAL A 351 18.11 -4.81 14.16
N PHE A 352 18.02 -4.62 12.86
CA PHE A 352 18.97 -5.22 11.93
C PHE A 352 20.03 -4.19 11.56
N THR A 353 21.28 -4.58 11.75
CA THR A 353 22.45 -3.83 11.29
C THR A 353 23.15 -4.70 10.26
N GLY A 354 23.17 -4.25 9.00
CA GLY A 354 23.91 -4.89 7.92
C GLY A 354 24.60 -3.82 7.07
N PRO A 355 25.58 -4.19 6.22
CA PRO A 355 26.16 -3.26 5.28
C PRO A 355 25.05 -2.71 4.37
N ALA A 356 24.78 -1.41 4.47
CA ALA A 356 23.82 -0.75 3.60
C ALA A 356 24.50 -0.52 2.25
N TYR A 357 24.09 -1.27 1.23
CA TYR A 357 24.58 -1.08 -0.13
C TYR A 357 23.85 0.14 -0.73
N GLN A 358 24.42 1.33 -0.60
CA GLN A 358 23.92 2.50 -1.32
C GLN A 358 24.32 2.37 -2.78
N GLY A 359 23.35 2.05 -3.64
CA GLY A 359 23.52 2.09 -5.09
C GLY A 359 24.10 3.44 -5.51
N ASN A 360 25.32 3.39 -6.06
CA ASN A 360 26.11 4.47 -6.68
C ASN A 360 27.30 5.08 -5.90
N ALA A 361 27.67 4.58 -4.72
CA ALA A 361 28.99 4.88 -4.16
C ALA A 361 29.53 3.69 -3.35
N ASN A 362 30.78 3.28 -3.61
CA ASN A 362 31.53 2.26 -2.85
C ASN A 362 31.84 2.71 -1.41
N VAL A 363 30.83 3.09 -0.64
CA VAL A 363 30.95 3.48 0.77
C VAL A 363 30.11 2.49 1.59
N GLU A 364 30.78 1.46 2.12
CA GLU A 364 30.24 0.62 3.17
C GLU A 364 30.05 1.48 4.42
N SER A 365 28.85 2.03 4.60
CA SER A 365 28.47 2.64 5.87
C SER A 365 27.69 1.63 6.70
N TRP A 366 28.13 1.43 7.95
CA TRP A 366 27.42 0.64 8.94
C TRP A 366 26.23 1.46 9.44
N GLY A 367 25.12 1.41 8.70
CA GLY A 367 23.86 2.05 9.04
C GLY A 367 22.86 1.09 9.66
N LEU A 368 21.87 1.64 10.39
CA LEU A 368 20.64 0.92 10.72
C LEU A 368 19.93 0.60 9.40
N SER A 369 19.91 -0.67 8.99
CA SER A 369 19.36 -1.09 7.69
C SER A 369 17.86 -1.35 7.77
N SER A 370 17.37 -1.85 8.91
CA SER A 370 15.94 -2.08 9.13
C SER A 370 15.61 -2.22 10.62
N PHE A 371 14.35 -1.92 10.96
CA PHE A 371 13.80 -2.12 12.30
C PHE A 371 12.47 -2.85 12.18
N SER A 372 12.22 -3.81 13.08
CA SER A 372 10.90 -4.38 13.22
C SER A 372 10.53 -4.66 14.67
N GLY A 373 9.28 -4.33 15.01
CA GLY A 373 8.62 -4.72 16.25
C GLY A 373 7.80 -5.99 16.04
N GLN A 374 7.90 -6.93 16.96
CA GLN A 374 7.16 -8.19 16.95
C GLN A 374 6.33 -8.30 18.24
N ALA A 375 5.06 -8.64 18.09
CA ALA A 375 4.20 -9.10 19.17
C ALA A 375 3.95 -10.61 19.00
N VAL A 376 3.98 -11.36 20.10
CA VAL A 376 3.81 -12.81 20.10
C VAL A 376 2.78 -13.20 21.15
N LEU A 377 1.74 -13.90 20.69
CA LEU A 377 0.76 -14.53 21.55
C LEU A 377 0.89 -16.05 21.44
N GLY A 378 1.28 -16.69 22.53
CA GLY A 378 1.58 -18.11 22.58
C GLY A 378 0.67 -18.88 23.53
N TYR A 379 0.17 -20.02 23.07
CA TYR A 379 -0.54 -21.01 23.85
C TYR A 379 0.37 -22.19 24.16
N ARG A 380 0.66 -22.44 25.44
CA ARG A 380 1.62 -23.47 25.83
C ARG A 380 0.93 -24.80 26.15
N LEU A 381 1.28 -25.83 25.38
CA LEU A 381 0.80 -27.20 25.57
C LEU A 381 1.85 -28.01 26.36
N GLY A 382 1.57 -28.34 27.61
CA GLY A 382 2.35 -29.36 28.33
C GLY A 382 2.09 -29.45 29.83
N SER A 383 2.22 -30.65 30.38
CA SER A 383 2.05 -30.91 31.82
C SER A 383 3.22 -30.36 32.65
N TYR A 384 2.94 -29.71 33.77
CA TYR A 384 3.97 -29.27 34.71
C TYR A 384 4.54 -30.49 35.49
N ARG A 385 5.81 -30.83 35.28
CA ARG A 385 6.56 -31.73 36.18
C ARG A 385 7.47 -30.88 37.05
N LYS A 386 7.25 -30.91 38.37
CA LYS A 386 8.01 -30.13 39.34
C LYS A 386 9.51 -30.41 39.22
N GLY A 387 10.32 -29.35 39.09
CA GLY A 387 11.77 -29.39 39.27
C GLY A 387 12.62 -29.51 38.00
N LEU A 388 12.01 -29.64 36.81
CA LEU A 388 12.75 -29.57 35.55
C LEU A 388 11.98 -28.69 34.55
N PRO A 389 12.64 -27.77 33.85
CA PRO A 389 12.03 -27.05 32.73
C PRO A 389 11.75 -28.06 31.62
N THR A 390 10.60 -28.73 31.66
CA THR A 390 10.16 -29.59 30.56
C THR A 390 10.00 -28.68 29.34
N GLN A 391 10.80 -28.90 28.31
CA GLN A 391 10.68 -28.17 27.05
C GLN A 391 9.29 -28.45 26.46
N LYS A 392 8.42 -27.44 26.45
CA LYS A 392 7.01 -27.56 26.00
C LYS A 392 6.86 -27.13 24.55
N THR A 393 5.89 -27.72 23.86
CA THR A 393 5.44 -27.24 22.55
C THR A 393 4.47 -26.08 22.76
N THR A 394 4.62 -25.03 21.97
CA THR A 394 3.72 -23.86 22.00
C THR A 394 3.09 -23.68 20.62
N ILE A 395 1.80 -23.43 20.58
CA ILE A 395 1.12 -22.87 19.40
C ILE A 395 1.21 -21.37 19.53
N ASN A 396 1.76 -20.67 18.55
CA ASN A 396 2.00 -19.24 18.62
C ASN A 396 1.34 -18.53 17.44
N ILE A 397 0.78 -17.36 17.70
CA ILE A 397 0.41 -16.36 16.71
C ILE A 397 1.43 -15.23 16.87
N PHE A 398 2.04 -14.84 15.76
CA PHE A 398 3.04 -13.79 15.68
C PHE A 398 2.46 -12.67 14.81
N ALA A 399 2.55 -11.44 15.28
CA ALA A 399 2.29 -10.26 14.49
C ALA A 399 3.55 -9.41 14.48
N GLN A 400 4.01 -8.99 13.32
CA GLN A 400 5.23 -8.21 13.15
C GLN A 400 4.95 -7.00 12.28
N THR A 401 5.59 -5.88 12.61
CA THR A 401 5.55 -4.68 11.77
C THR A 401 6.91 -4.01 11.80
N GLY A 402 7.31 -3.41 10.70
CA GLY A 402 8.59 -2.75 10.62
C GLY A 402 8.83 -2.08 9.30
N LEU A 403 10.08 -1.71 9.08
CA LEU A 403 10.60 -1.20 7.82
C LEU A 403 11.51 -2.27 7.22
N MET A 404 11.22 -2.70 5.99
CA MET A 404 12.10 -3.57 5.22
C MET A 404 13.19 -2.72 4.56
N SER A 405 14.42 -3.22 4.58
CA SER A 405 15.55 -2.62 3.86
C SER A 405 15.48 -2.96 2.37
N ASP A 406 16.05 -2.10 1.52
CA ASP A 406 16.18 -2.30 0.07
C ASP A 406 16.75 -3.68 -0.28
N PHE A 407 17.75 -4.15 0.46
CA PHE A 407 18.38 -5.46 0.24
C PHE A 407 17.41 -6.64 0.45
N ALA A 408 16.56 -6.55 1.47
CA ALA A 408 15.55 -7.56 1.76
C ALA A 408 14.49 -7.62 0.65
N LEU A 409 14.15 -6.45 0.10
CA LEU A 409 13.19 -6.30 -0.99
C LEU A 409 13.78 -6.72 -2.34
N GLN A 410 15.04 -6.41 -2.64
CA GLN A 410 15.73 -6.85 -3.85
C GLN A 410 15.75 -8.38 -3.99
N GLY A 411 15.97 -9.10 -2.88
CA GLY A 411 15.89 -10.55 -2.89
C GLY A 411 14.50 -11.08 -3.22
N ILE A 412 13.45 -10.42 -2.71
CA ILE A 412 12.05 -10.73 -3.05
C ILE A 412 11.79 -10.42 -4.53
N PHE A 413 12.26 -9.29 -5.06
CA PHE A 413 12.04 -8.92 -6.45
C PHE A 413 12.77 -9.85 -7.44
N ALA A 414 14.01 -10.24 -7.13
CA ALA A 414 14.83 -11.09 -7.97
C ALA A 414 14.23 -12.50 -8.20
N THR A 415 13.43 -13.00 -7.26
CA THR A 415 12.78 -14.32 -7.40
C THR A 415 11.37 -14.26 -7.97
N ASN A 416 10.85 -13.06 -8.26
CA ASN A 416 9.44 -12.85 -8.64
C ASN A 416 9.28 -12.25 -10.05
N ASP A 417 10.31 -12.34 -10.92
CA ASP A 417 10.37 -11.74 -12.27
C ASP A 417 10.00 -10.25 -12.30
N ALA A 418 10.16 -9.55 -11.16
CA ALA A 418 9.95 -8.12 -11.10
C ALA A 418 11.15 -7.41 -11.75
N PRO A 419 10.93 -6.33 -12.54
CA PRO A 419 12.01 -5.65 -13.22
C PRO A 419 13.08 -5.19 -12.22
N LEU A 420 14.27 -5.79 -12.33
CA LEU A 420 15.45 -5.52 -11.50
C LEU A 420 15.99 -4.09 -11.64
N ASP A 421 15.56 -3.36 -12.67
CA ASP A 421 16.05 -2.02 -13.04
C ASP A 421 15.51 -0.87 -12.17
N LEU A 422 14.77 -1.17 -11.11
CA LEU A 422 14.33 -0.17 -10.12
C LEU A 422 15.43 0.09 -9.08
N ALA A 423 16.58 0.57 -9.55
CA ALA A 423 17.72 0.98 -8.74
C ALA A 423 17.41 2.30 -7.99
N GLY A 424 16.68 2.18 -6.89
CA GLY A 424 16.38 3.25 -5.94
C GLY A 424 16.16 2.68 -4.55
N SER A 425 16.38 3.48 -3.50
CA SER A 425 16.37 2.99 -2.11
C SER A 425 14.97 2.60 -1.64
N GLN A 426 14.54 1.36 -1.86
CA GLN A 426 13.21 0.87 -1.53
C GLN A 426 13.06 0.56 -0.02
N SER A 427 12.57 1.51 0.77
CA SER A 427 12.10 1.22 2.14
C SER A 427 10.58 1.20 2.19
N GLY A 428 9.99 0.07 2.57
CA GLY A 428 8.55 -0.09 2.73
C GLY A 428 8.19 -0.41 4.17
N TRP A 429 7.11 0.19 4.67
CA TRP A 429 6.47 -0.35 5.87
C TRP A 429 5.92 -1.73 5.51
N PHE A 430 6.03 -2.65 6.46
CA PHE A 430 5.42 -3.96 6.34
C PHE A 430 4.64 -4.32 7.59
N TYR A 431 3.66 -5.18 7.38
CA TYR A 431 2.83 -5.81 8.39
C TYR A 431 2.76 -7.29 8.07
N GLU A 432 3.21 -8.14 8.97
CA GLU A 432 3.21 -9.60 8.83
C GLU A 432 2.37 -10.21 9.94
N VAL A 433 1.55 -11.20 9.60
CA VAL A 433 0.86 -12.05 10.57
C VAL A 433 1.20 -13.50 10.24
N GLU A 434 1.84 -14.19 11.19
CA GLU A 434 2.17 -15.60 11.10
C GLU A 434 1.50 -16.40 12.20
N THR A 435 1.19 -17.66 11.90
CA THR A 435 0.83 -18.67 12.89
C THR A 435 1.79 -19.83 12.79
N GLY A 436 2.14 -20.44 13.92
CA GLY A 436 3.09 -21.54 13.90
C GLY A 436 3.22 -22.32 15.19
N LEU A 437 3.99 -23.38 15.08
CA LEU A 437 4.33 -24.28 16.18
C LEU A 437 5.78 -24.05 16.56
N THR A 438 6.04 -23.93 17.86
CA THR A 438 7.40 -24.00 18.38
C THR A 438 7.56 -25.25 19.22
N PHE A 439 8.28 -26.22 18.67
CA PHE A 439 8.57 -27.49 19.33
C PHE A 439 9.69 -27.30 20.34
N LYS A 440 9.40 -27.65 21.59
CA LYS A 440 10.39 -27.63 22.68
C LYS A 440 11.09 -26.27 22.86
N GLN A 441 10.46 -25.18 22.40
CA GLN A 441 11.06 -23.84 22.33
C GLN A 441 12.38 -23.77 21.54
N ARG A 442 12.64 -24.75 20.67
CA ARG A 442 13.89 -24.87 19.90
C ARG A 442 13.67 -24.83 18.40
N ILE A 443 12.59 -25.43 17.90
CA ILE A 443 12.33 -25.48 16.46
C ILE A 443 11.01 -24.75 16.23
N ARG A 444 11.05 -23.69 15.42
CA ARG A 444 9.88 -22.95 14.95
C ARG A 444 9.55 -23.42 13.54
N LEU A 445 8.28 -23.74 13.32
CA LEU A 445 7.68 -23.87 12.00
C LEU A 445 6.49 -22.93 11.98
N SER A 446 6.50 -21.91 11.15
CA SER A 446 5.38 -20.98 10.99
C SER A 446 5.11 -20.66 9.54
N GLY A 447 3.87 -20.25 9.27
CA GLY A 447 3.48 -19.71 7.98
C GLY A 447 2.55 -18.52 8.19
N GLY A 448 2.52 -17.62 7.22
CA GLY A 448 1.77 -16.39 7.36
C GLY A 448 1.57 -15.62 6.07
N VAL A 449 1.03 -14.44 6.23
CA VAL A 449 0.82 -13.45 5.18
C VAL A 449 1.41 -12.13 5.63
N GLY A 450 2.04 -11.45 4.70
CA GLY A 450 2.56 -10.11 4.86
C GLY A 450 1.95 -9.16 3.85
N TRP A 451 1.89 -7.91 4.26
CA TRP A 451 1.55 -6.75 3.44
C TRP A 451 2.74 -5.81 3.51
N SER A 452 3.17 -5.29 2.37
CA SER A 452 4.14 -4.21 2.35
C SER A 452 3.73 -3.16 1.34
N ASP A 453 3.87 -1.90 1.73
CA ASP A 453 3.79 -0.79 0.79
C ASP A 453 5.15 -0.61 0.14
N LEU A 454 5.29 -1.09 -1.08
CA LEU A 454 6.50 -0.88 -1.88
C LEU A 454 6.57 0.59 -2.25
N SER A 455 7.43 1.33 -1.57
CA SER A 455 7.72 2.72 -1.91
C SER A 455 8.91 2.75 -2.85
N TYR A 456 8.67 3.09 -4.11
CA TYR A 456 9.73 3.26 -5.10
C TYR A 456 10.27 4.68 -5.00
N TYR A 457 11.59 4.83 -4.88
CA TYR A 457 12.21 6.15 -4.80
C TYR A 457 12.91 6.46 -6.13
N ALA A 458 12.56 7.58 -6.78
CA ALA A 458 13.42 8.12 -7.83
C ALA A 458 14.67 8.74 -7.19
N SER A 459 15.74 8.85 -7.99
CA SER A 459 16.96 9.58 -7.65
C SER A 459 16.62 10.90 -6.94
N GLY A 460 16.81 10.96 -5.61
CA GLY A 460 16.47 12.13 -4.79
C GLY A 460 15.49 11.95 -3.61
N HIS A 461 15.22 10.72 -3.14
CA HIS A 461 14.38 10.44 -1.95
C HIS A 461 12.89 10.80 -2.05
N THR A 462 12.36 11.09 -3.24
CA THR A 462 10.91 11.22 -3.45
C THR A 462 10.31 9.84 -3.73
N ILE A 463 9.30 9.44 -2.95
CA ILE A 463 8.48 8.25 -3.26
C ILE A 463 7.72 8.57 -4.56
N VAL A 464 7.79 7.69 -5.56
CA VAL A 464 7.26 7.86 -6.93
C VAL A 464 6.11 6.91 -7.23
N LEU A 465 5.97 5.88 -6.41
CA LEU A 465 4.90 4.91 -6.51
C LEU A 465 4.82 4.17 -5.18
N ARG A 466 3.60 4.01 -4.66
CA ARG A 466 3.29 3.08 -3.56
C ARG A 466 2.39 1.99 -4.10
N GLU A 467 2.93 0.79 -4.22
CA GLU A 467 2.13 -0.38 -4.56
C GLU A 467 1.98 -1.28 -3.34
N PRO A 468 0.73 -1.56 -2.90
CA PRO A 468 0.49 -2.54 -1.87
C PRO A 468 0.80 -3.92 -2.43
N MET A 469 1.75 -4.63 -1.83
CA MET A 469 2.12 -6.00 -2.16
C MET A 469 1.67 -6.92 -1.03
N ILE A 470 0.92 -7.97 -1.39
CA ILE A 470 0.64 -9.10 -0.51
C ILE A 470 1.67 -10.19 -0.81
N TYR A 471 2.22 -10.82 0.22
CA TYR A 471 3.11 -11.96 0.09
C TYR A 471 2.84 -12.99 1.18
N TYR A 472 3.24 -14.23 0.95
CA TYR A 472 3.11 -15.34 1.88
C TYR A 472 4.46 -15.74 2.44
N LEU A 473 4.45 -16.26 3.66
CA LEU A 473 5.65 -16.57 4.43
C LEU A 473 5.64 -18.03 4.85
N ALA A 474 6.79 -18.68 4.76
CA ALA A 474 7.07 -19.95 5.43
C ALA A 474 8.40 -19.86 6.17
N THR A 475 8.36 -19.96 7.50
CA THR A 475 9.52 -19.73 8.37
C THR A 475 9.91 -21.01 9.10
N VAL A 476 11.18 -21.39 8.97
CA VAL A 476 11.82 -22.45 9.77
C VAL A 476 12.88 -21.79 10.65
N GLY A 477 12.77 -21.98 11.96
CA GLY A 477 13.64 -21.32 12.93
C GLY A 477 14.25 -22.28 13.93
N PHE A 478 15.49 -22.00 14.33
CA PHE A 478 16.15 -22.64 15.46
C PHE A 478 16.41 -21.62 16.57
N ASN A 479 15.78 -21.82 17.73
CA ASN A 479 15.87 -20.98 18.90
C ASN A 479 16.74 -21.63 19.98
N GLN A 480 17.71 -20.89 20.49
CA GLN A 480 18.53 -21.26 21.62
C GLN A 480 18.24 -20.34 22.81
N PRO A 481 17.81 -20.87 23.97
CA PRO A 481 17.72 -20.07 25.19
C PRO A 481 19.10 -19.66 25.67
N VAL A 482 19.22 -18.38 26.01
CA VAL A 482 20.40 -17.74 26.59
C VAL A 482 19.98 -17.13 27.95
N LEU A 483 20.92 -16.95 28.89
CA LEU A 483 20.65 -16.35 30.22
C LEU A 483 19.49 -17.02 30.99
N ASN A 484 19.64 -18.31 31.34
CA ASN A 484 18.65 -19.08 32.10
C ASN A 484 17.22 -19.09 31.51
N GLY A 485 17.08 -18.83 30.20
CA GLY A 485 15.80 -18.84 29.49
C GLY A 485 15.04 -17.50 29.49
N ALA A 486 15.62 -16.44 30.06
CA ALA A 486 15.06 -15.08 30.00
C ALA A 486 15.24 -14.44 28.61
N VAL A 487 16.29 -14.80 27.90
CA VAL A 487 16.58 -14.35 26.53
C VAL A 487 16.59 -15.57 25.61
N GLN A 488 16.07 -15.42 24.40
CA GLN A 488 16.21 -16.44 23.36
C GLN A 488 16.82 -15.79 22.12
N THR A 489 17.81 -16.47 21.54
CA THR A 489 18.40 -16.11 20.26
C THR A 489 17.95 -17.12 19.22
N GLY A 490 17.47 -16.66 18.08
CA GLY A 490 16.95 -17.49 17.00
C GLY A 490 17.70 -17.24 15.69
N ILE A 491 17.96 -18.32 14.94
CA ILE A 491 18.30 -18.24 13.52
C ILE A 491 17.10 -18.75 12.75
N ASN A 492 16.49 -17.90 11.94
CA ASN A 492 15.33 -18.22 11.14
C ASN A 492 15.67 -18.10 9.65
N GLY A 493 15.17 -19.04 8.85
CA GLY A 493 15.07 -18.90 7.40
C GLY A 493 13.61 -18.71 7.04
N THR A 494 13.30 -17.61 6.36
CA THR A 494 11.94 -17.30 5.91
C THR A 494 11.90 -17.32 4.38
N ALA A 495 11.12 -18.23 3.82
CA ALA A 495 10.78 -18.24 2.41
C ALA A 495 9.60 -17.30 2.17
N ILE A 496 9.69 -16.50 1.10
CA ILE A 496 8.69 -15.48 0.74
C ILE A 496 8.11 -15.82 -0.64
N PHE A 497 6.79 -15.77 -0.78
CA PHE A 497 6.06 -16.11 -2.02
C PHE A 497 5.11 -14.97 -2.41
N ARG A 498 5.00 -14.66 -3.70
CA ARG A 498 4.12 -13.60 -4.22
C ARG A 498 2.64 -13.98 -4.16
N ASP A 499 2.33 -15.21 -4.54
CA ASP A 499 0.99 -15.76 -4.48
C ASP A 499 1.01 -17.24 -4.02
N TRP A 500 -0.17 -17.75 -3.68
CA TRP A 500 -0.32 -19.12 -3.19
C TRP A 500 -0.05 -20.17 -4.28
N GLU A 501 -0.23 -19.83 -5.56
CA GLU A 501 -0.03 -20.71 -6.71
C GLU A 501 1.47 -20.96 -6.93
N THR A 502 2.28 -19.91 -6.78
CA THR A 502 3.75 -19.95 -6.84
C THR A 502 4.33 -20.78 -5.69
N ALA A 503 3.71 -20.75 -4.51
CA ALA A 503 4.11 -21.59 -3.38
C ALA A 503 3.89 -23.09 -3.63
N LEU A 504 2.91 -23.45 -4.47
CA LEU A 504 2.58 -24.85 -4.79
C LEU A 504 3.24 -25.36 -6.08
N SER A 505 3.65 -24.47 -6.98
CA SER A 505 4.21 -24.82 -8.29
C SER A 505 5.65 -25.35 -8.23
N GLY A 506 6.31 -25.28 -7.06
CA GLY A 506 7.67 -25.78 -6.86
C GLY A 506 8.78 -24.90 -7.45
N GLN A 507 8.45 -23.65 -7.83
CA GLN A 507 9.48 -22.64 -8.15
C GLN A 507 10.34 -22.36 -6.92
N THR A 508 11.63 -22.07 -7.15
CA THR A 508 12.62 -21.87 -6.08
C THR A 508 12.31 -20.57 -5.32
N PRO A 509 11.92 -20.61 -4.03
CA PRO A 509 11.60 -19.40 -3.29
C PRO A 509 12.86 -18.61 -2.92
N TYR A 510 12.73 -17.29 -2.76
CA TYR A 510 13.76 -16.52 -2.06
C TYR A 510 13.79 -16.92 -0.59
N ILE A 511 14.97 -17.32 -0.11
CA ILE A 511 15.20 -17.62 1.30
C ILE A 511 15.86 -16.40 1.93
N HIS A 512 15.10 -15.65 2.73
CA HIS A 512 15.65 -14.56 3.52
C HIS A 512 16.20 -15.12 4.84
N PRO A 513 17.53 -15.11 5.08
CA PRO A 513 18.08 -15.44 6.39
C PRO A 513 17.76 -14.30 7.36
N ARG A 514 17.16 -14.61 8.52
CA ARG A 514 16.84 -13.66 9.60
C ARG A 514 17.57 -14.10 10.88
N LEU A 515 18.39 -13.22 11.44
CA LEU A 515 18.94 -13.40 12.80
C LEU A 515 18.05 -12.60 13.76
N GLU A 516 17.38 -13.28 14.69
CA GLU A 516 16.46 -12.65 15.63
C GLU A 516 16.97 -12.79 17.06
N ALA A 517 17.01 -11.69 17.80
CA ALA A 517 17.17 -11.70 19.25
C ALA A 517 15.89 -11.15 19.88
N TYR A 518 15.27 -11.92 20.76
CA TYR A 518 14.03 -11.50 21.41
C TYR A 518 14.11 -11.68 22.93
N MET A 519 13.61 -10.67 23.65
CA MET A 519 13.42 -10.72 25.10
C MET A 519 12.03 -11.24 25.41
N ARG A 520 11.93 -12.20 26.31
CA ARG A 520 10.67 -12.87 26.62
C ARG A 520 10.18 -12.46 28.00
N PHE A 521 9.12 -11.66 28.03
CA PHE A 521 8.40 -11.40 29.27
C PHE A 521 7.33 -12.49 29.45
N GLN A 522 7.28 -13.11 30.62
CA GLN A 522 6.26 -14.10 30.96
C GLN A 522 5.34 -13.48 32.00
N ILE A 523 4.09 -13.23 31.61
CA ILE A 523 3.02 -12.82 32.52
C ILE A 523 2.27 -14.11 32.90
N GLU A 524 2.26 -14.46 34.18
CA GLU A 524 1.69 -15.72 34.70
C GLU A 524 0.24 -15.62 35.16
#